data_AF-A0ABD2C2A9-F1
#
_entry.id   AF-A0ABD2C2A9-F1
#
_cell.length_a   1.000
_cell.length_b   1.000
_cell.length_c   1.000
_cell.angle_alpha   90.00
_cell.angle_beta   90.00
_cell.angle_gamma   90.00
#
_symmetry.space_group_name_H-M   'P 1'
#
loop_
_entity.id
_entity.type
_entity.pdbx_description
1 polymer ?
#
loop_
_entity_poly.entity_id
_entity_poly.type
_entity_poly.pdbx_seq_one_letter_code
_entity_poly.pdbx_strand_id
1 'polypeptide(L)'
;MKKIKEEDDKSQKSKSKKRLKKVNIPKRLNYKNYLEHLQKMKNIVPKTDSKPPKFNVEVYFKPRRLEVDARRVRELDKENMNLLKSLNIITRLGGVVDCWQKKYTYKSKFETQHLENKKIMKENDALLKKINQVSSQYTAADFIKDWKHLRARLDVEKKRKTEKLKRTVVTPGMKKDYCMLYDAALFHTLDQSVRSRCFLEIKDQENKQILGTIVIELYIDIVPKTCANFEAFCRGTNGLSYKNTPIHRIVPGYWCQGGDVVKFNGLGGTSIYGDSFKDENFNLRHAGPGVLSMYKTNDMKENNSKFNLTFKTLKTMDGRRVVFGKVVSNLSVIYKVVKYNLKLCVAIEEYGTKSGKPIKSIIISNCGVLSSKSNIHK
;
A
#
# COMPACT_ATOMS: atom_id res chain seq x y z
N MET A 1 35.99 -10.15 65.00
CA MET A 1 34.76 -10.25 64.17
C MET A 1 34.68 -11.58 63.41
N LYS A 2 34.35 -12.72 64.06
CA LYS A 2 34.10 -14.00 63.35
C LYS A 2 32.83 -14.78 63.75
N LYS A 3 32.18 -14.46 64.88
CA LYS A 3 30.97 -15.17 65.36
C LYS A 3 29.62 -14.65 64.84
N ILE A 4 29.58 -13.56 64.07
CA ILE A 4 28.32 -12.93 63.62
C ILE A 4 27.87 -13.42 62.23
N LYS A 5 28.72 -14.16 61.48
CA LYS A 5 28.39 -14.61 60.11
C LYS A 5 27.84 -16.04 59.99
N GLU A 6 27.74 -16.81 61.08
CA GLU A 6 27.31 -18.23 61.03
C GLU A 6 25.85 -18.47 61.40
N GLU A 7 25.17 -17.50 62.01
CA GLU A 7 23.76 -17.65 62.44
C GLU A 7 22.77 -17.31 61.32
N ASP A 8 23.05 -16.26 60.53
CA ASP A 8 22.23 -15.89 59.37
C ASP A 8 22.16 -17.00 58.31
N ASP A 9 23.27 -17.69 58.05
CA ASP A 9 23.34 -18.73 57.03
C ASP A 9 22.53 -19.99 57.41
N LYS A 10 22.36 -20.23 58.73
CA LYS A 10 21.44 -21.25 59.29
C LYS A 10 19.98 -20.77 59.32
N SER A 11 19.76 -19.47 59.53
CA SER A 11 18.45 -18.80 59.45
C SER A 11 17.85 -18.81 58.04
N GLN A 12 18.68 -18.84 56.99
CA GLN A 12 18.23 -18.94 55.60
C GLN A 12 18.02 -20.40 55.15
N LYS A 13 18.95 -21.32 55.46
CA LYS A 13 18.87 -22.74 55.05
C LYS A 13 17.73 -23.52 55.72
N SER A 14 17.17 -23.03 56.83
CA SER A 14 16.00 -23.62 57.51
C SER A 14 14.64 -23.24 56.89
N LYS A 15 14.54 -22.09 56.19
CA LYS A 15 13.26 -21.57 55.67
C LYS A 15 12.83 -22.18 54.32
N SER A 16 13.72 -22.90 53.64
CA SER A 16 13.48 -23.52 52.32
C SER A 16 12.67 -24.83 52.37
N LYS A 17 12.49 -25.46 53.55
CA LYS A 17 11.73 -26.71 53.72
C LYS A 17 10.26 -26.53 54.10
N LYS A 18 9.63 -25.39 53.75
CA LYS A 18 8.16 -25.23 53.89
C LYS A 18 7.42 -26.13 52.89
N ARG A 19 6.98 -27.30 53.37
CA ARG A 19 6.01 -28.26 52.78
C ARG A 19 5.57 -27.91 51.34
N LEU A 20 6.18 -28.56 50.36
CA LEU A 20 5.54 -28.81 49.06
C LEU A 20 4.26 -29.63 49.31
N LYS A 21 3.13 -28.93 49.51
CA LYS A 21 1.81 -29.57 49.39
C LYS A 21 1.77 -30.18 48.00
N LYS A 22 1.58 -31.50 47.89
CA LYS A 22 1.33 -32.15 46.60
C LYS A 22 0.11 -31.48 45.97
N VAL A 23 0.33 -30.62 44.99
CA VAL A 23 -0.75 -30.03 44.21
C VAL A 23 -1.48 -31.19 43.56
N ASN A 24 -2.76 -31.33 43.85
CA ASN A 24 -3.54 -32.46 43.38
C ASN A 24 -3.91 -32.23 41.91
N ILE A 25 -2.95 -32.48 41.02
CA ILE A 25 -3.08 -32.25 39.58
C ILE A 25 -4.27 -33.08 39.10
N PRO A 26 -5.35 -32.47 38.58
CA PRO A 26 -6.57 -33.19 38.23
C PRO A 26 -6.27 -34.21 37.13
N LYS A 27 -6.63 -35.48 37.39
CA LYS A 27 -6.38 -36.59 36.47
C LYS A 27 -7.15 -36.39 35.16
N ARG A 28 -6.39 -36.14 34.08
CA ARG A 28 -6.83 -35.85 32.70
C ARG A 28 -7.61 -34.53 32.57
N LEU A 29 -7.11 -33.66 31.68
CA LEU A 29 -7.89 -32.52 31.19
C LEU A 29 -9.09 -33.08 30.41
N ASN A 30 -10.33 -32.79 30.84
CA ASN A 30 -11.51 -33.29 30.14
C ASN A 30 -11.59 -32.63 28.74
N TYR A 31 -11.40 -33.45 27.70
CA TYR A 31 -11.34 -32.98 26.31
C TYR A 31 -12.61 -32.23 25.89
N LYS A 32 -13.79 -32.60 26.42
CA LYS A 32 -15.04 -31.86 26.19
C LYS A 32 -14.96 -30.44 26.74
N ASN A 33 -14.52 -30.27 27.99
CA ASN A 33 -14.37 -28.96 28.62
C ASN A 33 -13.31 -28.09 27.90
N TYR A 34 -12.27 -28.72 27.33
CA TYR A 34 -11.28 -28.03 26.51
C TYR A 34 -11.87 -27.55 25.17
N LEU A 35 -12.68 -28.36 24.49
CA LEU A 35 -13.40 -27.95 23.28
C LEU A 35 -14.42 -26.84 23.56
N GLU A 36 -15.18 -26.93 24.66
CA GLU A 36 -16.10 -25.87 25.10
C GLU A 36 -15.35 -24.56 25.44
N HIS A 37 -14.16 -24.66 26.03
CA HIS A 37 -13.29 -23.50 26.26
C HIS A 37 -12.79 -22.88 24.95
N LEU A 38 -12.38 -23.70 23.96
CA LEU A 38 -11.98 -23.21 22.63
C LEU A 38 -13.15 -22.57 21.86
N GLN A 39 -14.37 -23.11 21.96
CA GLN A 39 -15.57 -22.47 21.39
C GLN A 39 -15.87 -21.13 22.07
N LYS A 40 -15.77 -21.05 23.40
CA LYS A 40 -15.90 -19.78 24.14
C LYS A 40 -14.83 -18.77 23.69
N MET A 41 -13.56 -19.18 23.60
CA MET A 41 -12.46 -18.32 23.16
C MET A 41 -12.61 -17.82 21.71
N LYS A 42 -13.15 -18.63 20.79
CA LYS A 42 -13.45 -18.18 19.41
C LYS A 42 -14.50 -17.07 19.33
N ASN A 43 -15.42 -17.01 20.30
CA ASN A 43 -16.58 -16.13 20.28
C ASN A 43 -16.49 -14.93 21.25
N ILE A 44 -15.35 -14.75 21.94
CA ILE A 44 -15.13 -13.59 22.82
C ILE A 44 -14.81 -12.36 21.96
N VAL A 45 -15.74 -11.41 21.95
CA VAL A 45 -15.49 -10.04 21.47
C VAL A 45 -14.55 -9.35 22.46
N PRO A 46 -13.40 -8.79 22.04
CA PRO A 46 -12.48 -8.13 22.96
C PRO A 46 -13.13 -6.88 23.57
N LYS A 47 -13.20 -6.84 24.91
CA LYS A 47 -13.88 -5.77 25.67
C LYS A 47 -13.17 -4.41 25.60
N THR A 48 -11.94 -4.38 25.11
CA THR A 48 -11.13 -3.20 24.79
C THR A 48 -10.54 -3.38 23.39
N ASP A 49 -10.55 -2.34 22.55
CA ASP A 49 -9.96 -2.44 21.22
C ASP A 49 -8.43 -2.47 21.31
N SER A 50 -7.84 -3.63 21.01
CA SER A 50 -6.41 -3.87 20.99
C SER A 50 -5.77 -3.58 19.62
N LYS A 51 -6.54 -3.10 18.63
CA LYS A 51 -6.00 -2.67 17.33
C LYS A 51 -5.17 -1.40 17.51
N PRO A 52 -4.02 -1.27 16.80
CA PRO A 52 -3.28 -0.02 16.78
C PRO A 52 -4.16 1.10 16.20
N PRO A 53 -4.09 2.34 16.75
CA PRO A 53 -4.85 3.46 16.21
C PRO A 53 -4.43 3.73 14.76
N LYS A 54 -5.40 4.08 13.91
CA LYS A 54 -5.17 4.30 12.48
C LYS A 54 -4.13 5.41 12.29
N PHE A 55 -2.98 5.06 11.70
CA PHE A 55 -1.89 6.00 11.46
C PHE A 55 -2.31 7.09 10.46
N ASN A 56 -2.66 8.27 10.96
CA ASN A 56 -2.98 9.41 10.11
C ASN A 56 -1.69 10.09 9.65
N VAL A 57 -1.32 9.84 8.38
CA VAL A 57 -0.11 10.36 7.74
C VAL A 57 -0.01 11.89 7.85
N GLU A 58 -1.14 12.60 7.78
CA GLU A 58 -1.22 14.07 7.81
C GLU A 58 -0.71 14.67 9.15
N VAL A 59 -0.76 13.91 10.24
CA VAL A 59 -0.29 14.35 11.57
C VAL A 59 1.25 14.42 11.62
N TYR A 60 1.91 13.54 10.86
CA TYR A 60 3.38 13.40 10.85
C TYR A 60 4.01 14.11 9.64
N PHE A 61 3.38 14.04 8.48
CA PHE A 61 3.81 14.70 7.25
C PHE A 61 3.45 16.19 7.28
N LYS A 62 4.23 16.99 8.01
CA LYS A 62 4.06 18.44 8.15
C LYS A 62 4.85 19.17 7.04
N PRO A 63 4.24 19.63 5.92
CA PRO A 63 5.01 20.03 4.74
C PRO A 63 5.96 21.20 5.01
N ARG A 64 5.51 22.17 5.83
CA ARG A 64 6.31 23.33 6.27
C ARG A 64 7.51 22.99 7.16
N ARG A 65 7.63 21.76 7.69
CA ARG A 65 8.82 21.31 8.43
C ARG A 65 9.80 20.53 7.57
N LEU A 66 9.36 19.88 6.48
CA LEU A 66 10.24 19.05 5.64
C LEU A 66 11.48 19.79 5.14
N GLU A 67 11.37 21.08 4.81
CA GLU A 67 12.52 21.91 4.40
C GLU A 67 13.48 22.29 5.54
N VAL A 68 12.99 22.28 6.79
CA VAL A 68 13.80 22.51 8.01
C VAL A 68 14.47 21.21 8.42
N ASP A 69 13.71 20.12 8.48
CA ASP A 69 14.20 18.78 8.79
C ASP A 69 15.26 18.33 7.75
N ALA A 70 15.01 18.55 6.45
CA ALA A 70 15.97 18.26 5.39
C ALA A 70 17.18 19.23 5.35
N ARG A 71 17.12 20.39 6.02
CA ARG A 71 18.31 21.21 6.29
C ARG A 71 19.12 20.63 7.45
N ARG A 72 18.45 20.29 8.56
CA ARG A 72 19.12 19.71 9.73
C ARG A 72 19.81 18.37 9.44
N VAL A 73 19.25 17.54 8.55
CA VAL A 73 19.95 16.32 8.06
C VAL A 73 21.25 16.69 7.33
N ARG A 74 21.23 17.66 6.41
CA ARG A 74 22.44 18.13 5.69
C ARG A 74 23.48 18.79 6.61
N GLU A 75 23.06 19.36 7.74
CA GLU A 75 23.97 19.85 8.78
C GLU A 75 24.61 18.69 9.56
N LEU A 76 23.81 17.72 10.01
CA LEU A 76 24.29 16.49 10.66
C LEU A 76 25.27 15.71 9.77
N ASP A 77 25.01 15.62 8.46
CA ASP A 77 25.93 14.97 7.51
C ASP A 77 27.26 15.72 7.41
N LYS A 78 27.26 17.07 7.46
CA LYS A 78 28.50 17.88 7.52
C LYS A 78 29.23 17.72 8.85
N GLU A 79 28.50 17.70 9.96
CA GLU A 79 29.04 17.44 11.31
C GLU A 79 29.75 16.06 11.33
N ASN A 80 29.07 15.02 10.87
CA ASN A 80 29.61 13.66 10.75
C ASN A 80 30.83 13.58 9.81
N MET A 81 30.78 14.20 8.63
CA MET A 81 31.90 14.20 7.69
C MET A 81 33.12 14.97 8.24
N ASN A 82 32.93 15.97 9.09
CA ASN A 82 34.03 16.65 9.76
C ASN A 82 34.60 15.79 10.90
N LEU A 83 33.77 15.12 11.70
CA LEU A 83 34.23 14.15 12.71
C LEU A 83 35.05 13.02 12.08
N LEU A 84 34.62 12.47 10.94
CA LEU A 84 35.38 11.44 10.20
C LEU A 84 36.74 11.96 9.69
N LYS A 85 36.83 13.23 9.26
CA LYS A 85 38.12 13.85 8.93
C LYS A 85 39.02 13.99 10.16
N SER A 86 38.50 14.49 11.27
CA SER A 86 39.25 14.61 12.53
C SER A 86 39.77 13.26 13.02
N LEU A 87 38.94 12.22 12.99
CA LEU A 87 39.35 10.85 13.32
C LEU A 87 40.47 10.36 12.39
N ASN A 88 40.35 10.54 11.08
CA ASN A 88 41.39 10.16 10.10
C ASN A 88 42.70 10.97 10.24
N ILE A 89 42.66 12.17 10.82
CA ILE A 89 43.87 12.95 11.15
C ILE A 89 44.51 12.39 12.41
N ILE A 90 43.72 12.13 13.47
CA ILE A 90 44.19 11.58 14.75
C ILE A 90 44.85 10.20 14.54
N THR A 91 44.22 9.30 13.78
CA THR A 91 44.77 7.95 13.52
C THR A 91 46.03 7.94 12.67
N ARG A 92 46.29 9.01 11.89
CA ARG A 92 47.52 9.15 11.08
C ARG A 92 48.66 9.86 11.80
N LEU A 93 48.34 10.79 12.70
CA LEU A 93 49.33 11.64 13.38
C LEU A 93 49.59 11.25 14.85
N GLY A 94 48.88 10.26 15.39
CA GLY A 94 49.09 9.77 16.76
C GLY A 94 48.65 10.76 17.85
N GLY A 95 47.62 11.56 17.57
CA GLY A 95 47.15 12.61 18.49
C GLY A 95 46.54 12.08 19.79
N VAL A 96 46.77 12.80 20.90
CA VAL A 96 46.14 12.49 22.20
C VAL A 96 44.62 12.65 22.08
N VAL A 97 43.88 11.55 22.27
CA VAL A 97 42.43 11.57 22.33
C VAL A 97 42.01 12.01 23.74
N ASP A 98 41.42 13.20 23.85
CA ASP A 98 40.78 13.64 25.09
C ASP A 98 39.48 12.86 25.30
N CYS A 99 39.56 11.79 26.10
CA CYS A 99 38.45 10.89 26.41
C CYS A 99 37.42 11.50 27.38
N TRP A 100 37.52 12.78 27.77
CA TRP A 100 36.57 13.43 28.67
C TRP A 100 35.20 13.64 28.03
N GLN A 101 34.33 12.62 28.13
CA GLN A 101 32.91 12.79 27.91
C GLN A 101 32.34 13.86 28.87
N LYS A 102 32.00 15.03 28.30
CA LYS A 102 31.17 16.04 28.95
C LYS A 102 29.93 15.35 29.54
N LYS A 103 29.68 15.50 30.85
CA LYS A 103 28.56 14.84 31.54
C LYS A 103 27.21 15.25 30.93
N TYR A 104 26.70 14.45 30.00
CA TYR A 104 25.36 14.58 29.44
C TYR A 104 24.34 14.28 30.54
N THR A 105 23.74 15.33 31.11
CA THR A 105 22.58 15.18 31.98
C THR A 105 21.38 14.77 31.14
N TYR A 106 21.09 13.46 31.11
CA TYR A 106 19.92 12.92 30.44
C TYR A 106 18.65 13.42 31.14
N LYS A 107 18.08 14.50 30.61
CA LYS A 107 16.75 14.98 30.99
C LYS A 107 15.73 14.13 30.24
N SER A 108 14.92 13.37 30.97
CA SER A 108 13.94 12.49 30.33
C SER A 108 12.90 13.35 29.60
N LYS A 109 12.60 13.01 28.34
CA LYS A 109 11.51 13.66 27.58
C LYS A 109 10.17 13.58 28.32
N PHE A 110 10.00 12.57 29.17
CA PHE A 110 8.82 12.42 30.02
C PHE A 110 8.72 13.51 31.11
N GLU A 111 9.85 13.87 31.75
CA GLU A 111 9.87 14.90 32.79
C GLU A 111 9.58 16.29 32.21
N THR A 112 10.20 16.62 31.07
CA THR A 112 9.94 17.89 30.38
C THR A 112 8.49 17.98 29.92
N GLN A 113 7.94 16.90 29.35
CA GLN A 113 6.53 16.86 28.94
C GLN A 113 5.59 16.94 30.16
N HIS A 114 5.93 16.31 31.29
CA HIS A 114 5.10 16.35 32.49
C HIS A 114 5.11 17.74 33.16
N LEU A 115 6.24 18.46 33.12
CA LEU A 115 6.34 19.86 33.54
C LEU A 115 5.53 20.78 32.62
N GLU A 116 5.60 20.59 31.30
CA GLU A 116 4.84 21.36 30.32
C GLU A 116 3.33 21.12 30.44
N ASN A 117 2.91 19.86 30.56
CA ASN A 117 1.51 19.50 30.83
C ASN A 117 1.00 20.09 32.16
N LYS A 118 1.86 20.19 33.20
CA LYS A 118 1.53 20.86 34.46
C LYS A 118 1.34 22.38 34.33
N LYS A 119 2.00 23.04 33.37
CA LYS A 119 1.72 24.46 33.05
C LYS A 119 0.37 24.60 32.35
N ILE A 120 0.17 23.84 31.27
CA ILE A 120 -1.08 23.81 30.50
C ILE A 120 -2.28 23.51 31.40
N MET A 121 -2.14 22.60 32.36
CA MET A 121 -3.22 22.29 33.32
C MET A 121 -3.55 23.48 34.23
N LYS A 122 -2.55 24.20 34.76
CA LYS A 122 -2.77 25.44 35.53
C LYS A 122 -3.41 26.56 34.70
N GLU A 123 -3.02 26.67 33.42
CA GLU A 123 -3.59 27.65 32.48
C GLU A 123 -5.06 27.31 32.18
N ASN A 124 -5.38 26.03 31.98
CA ASN A 124 -6.75 25.54 31.82
C ASN A 124 -7.59 25.76 33.08
N ASP A 125 -7.07 25.49 34.28
CA ASP A 125 -7.76 25.76 35.55
C ASP A 125 -8.07 27.24 35.73
N ALA A 126 -7.13 28.12 35.34
CA ALA A 126 -7.33 29.58 35.37
C ALA A 126 -8.36 30.05 34.34
N LEU A 127 -8.38 29.47 33.14
CA LEU A 127 -9.40 29.73 32.11
C LEU A 127 -10.79 29.23 32.54
N LEU A 128 -10.88 28.03 33.11
CA LEU A 128 -12.14 27.47 33.61
C LEU A 128 -12.74 28.33 34.74
N LYS A 129 -11.90 28.82 35.67
CA LYS A 129 -12.34 29.78 36.70
C LYS A 129 -12.88 31.07 36.09
N LYS A 130 -12.19 31.65 35.10
CA LYS A 130 -12.67 32.85 34.38
C LYS A 130 -14.00 32.60 33.66
N ILE A 131 -14.15 31.46 32.98
CA ILE A 131 -15.39 31.09 32.27
C ILE A 131 -16.55 30.94 33.27
N ASN A 132 -16.34 30.23 34.38
CA ASN A 132 -17.37 30.00 35.39
C ASN A 132 -17.73 31.26 36.19
N GLN A 133 -16.87 32.29 36.20
CA GLN A 133 -17.14 33.59 36.83
C GLN A 133 -17.90 34.56 35.92
N VAL A 134 -17.93 34.33 34.60
CA VAL A 134 -18.62 35.19 33.64
C VAL A 134 -20.03 34.66 33.38
N SER A 135 -21.04 35.40 33.84
CA SER A 135 -22.42 35.18 33.42
C SER A 135 -22.61 35.58 31.95
N SER A 136 -23.34 34.76 31.18
CA SER A 136 -23.62 35.07 29.78
C SER A 136 -24.60 36.23 29.67
N GLN A 137 -24.13 37.38 29.19
CA GLN A 137 -24.99 38.49 28.75
C GLN A 137 -25.78 38.14 27.47
N TYR A 138 -25.41 37.04 26.80
CA TYR A 138 -25.99 36.61 25.54
C TYR A 138 -27.05 35.52 25.77
N THR A 139 -28.27 35.73 25.27
CA THR A 139 -29.39 34.81 25.55
C THR A 139 -29.29 33.53 24.73
N ALA A 140 -29.90 32.45 25.23
CA ALA A 140 -29.98 31.19 24.49
C ALA A 140 -30.78 31.33 23.17
N ALA A 141 -31.74 32.24 23.10
CA ALA A 141 -32.52 32.49 21.89
C ALA A 141 -31.68 33.17 20.80
N ASP A 142 -30.91 34.20 21.17
CA ASP A 142 -29.99 34.88 20.25
C ASP A 142 -28.87 33.95 19.80
N PHE A 143 -28.32 33.14 20.71
CA PHE A 143 -27.36 32.11 20.35
C PHE A 143 -27.90 31.10 19.34
N ILE A 144 -29.15 30.63 19.48
CA ILE A 144 -29.78 29.73 18.51
C ILE A 144 -30.01 30.43 17.15
N LYS A 145 -30.34 31.73 17.16
CA LYS A 145 -30.53 32.55 15.95
C LYS A 145 -29.23 32.74 15.18
N ASP A 146 -28.17 33.17 15.85
CA ASP A 146 -26.86 33.38 15.23
C ASP A 146 -26.16 32.06 14.89
N TRP A 147 -26.34 31.00 15.67
CA TRP A 147 -25.87 29.66 15.32
C TRP A 147 -26.55 29.13 14.05
N LYS A 148 -27.86 29.34 13.86
CA LYS A 148 -28.55 29.00 12.60
C LYS A 148 -27.95 29.77 11.43
N HIS A 149 -27.70 31.08 11.60
CA HIS A 149 -27.11 31.93 10.56
C HIS A 149 -25.65 31.54 10.22
N LEU A 150 -24.81 31.30 11.23
CA LEU A 150 -23.44 30.79 11.08
C LEU A 150 -23.43 29.41 10.42
N ARG A 151 -24.33 28.50 10.80
CA ARG A 151 -24.43 27.16 10.21
C ARG A 151 -24.80 27.23 8.73
N ALA A 152 -25.79 28.06 8.37
CA ALA A 152 -26.15 28.32 6.98
C ALA A 152 -24.97 28.91 6.18
N ARG A 153 -24.25 29.88 6.73
CA ARG A 153 -23.05 30.48 6.12
C ARG A 153 -21.91 29.47 5.95
N LEU A 154 -21.67 28.60 6.93
CA LEU A 154 -20.70 27.51 6.88
C LEU A 154 -21.09 26.44 5.85
N ASP A 155 -22.37 26.11 5.71
CA ASP A 155 -22.84 25.14 4.71
C ASP A 155 -22.82 25.73 3.29
N VAL A 156 -23.04 27.04 3.13
CA VAL A 156 -22.74 27.78 1.89
C VAL A 156 -21.23 27.78 1.60
N GLU A 157 -20.36 27.93 2.61
CA GLU A 157 -18.91 27.80 2.43
C GLU A 157 -18.47 26.37 2.08
N LYS A 158 -19.05 25.32 2.67
CA LYS A 158 -18.79 23.92 2.30
C LYS A 158 -19.24 23.66 0.85
N LYS A 159 -20.41 24.18 0.45
CA LYS A 159 -20.87 24.14 -0.95
C LYS A 159 -19.89 24.87 -1.86
N ARG A 160 -19.54 26.13 -1.58
CA ARG A 160 -18.55 26.91 -2.36
C ARG A 160 -17.15 26.28 -2.40
N LYS A 161 -16.68 25.64 -1.32
CA LYS A 161 -15.40 24.91 -1.28
C LYS A 161 -15.46 23.60 -2.08
N THR A 162 -16.54 22.84 -1.99
CA THR A 162 -16.73 21.61 -2.81
C THR A 162 -17.03 21.93 -4.28
N GLU A 163 -17.65 23.07 -4.59
CA GLU A 163 -17.81 23.59 -5.96
C GLU A 163 -16.52 24.15 -6.52
N LYS A 164 -15.71 24.89 -5.74
CA LYS A 164 -14.35 25.26 -6.15
C LYS A 164 -13.50 24.02 -6.37
N LEU A 165 -13.58 23.00 -5.50
CA LEU A 165 -12.87 21.73 -5.69
C LEU A 165 -13.35 20.98 -6.94
N LYS A 166 -14.66 20.95 -7.22
CA LYS A 166 -15.19 20.42 -8.50
C LYS A 166 -14.66 21.21 -9.70
N ARG A 167 -14.62 22.54 -9.62
CA ARG A 167 -14.13 23.43 -10.70
C ARG A 167 -12.60 23.36 -10.90
N THR A 168 -11.81 23.13 -9.86
CA THR A 168 -10.34 22.91 -10.00
C THR A 168 -9.97 21.46 -10.30
N VAL A 169 -10.89 20.50 -10.12
CA VAL A 169 -10.77 19.12 -10.63
C VAL A 169 -11.26 19.01 -12.09
N VAL A 170 -12.12 19.93 -12.55
CA VAL A 170 -12.59 20.05 -13.94
C VAL A 170 -11.97 21.30 -14.59
N THR A 171 -10.64 21.26 -14.75
CA THR A 171 -9.91 22.14 -15.66
C THR A 171 -10.30 21.79 -17.11
N PRO A 172 -10.87 22.72 -17.89
CA PRO A 172 -11.12 22.48 -19.31
C PRO A 172 -9.79 22.24 -20.02
N GLY A 173 -9.62 21.06 -20.63
CA GLY A 173 -8.39 20.66 -21.31
C GLY A 173 -7.67 19.43 -20.73
N MET A 174 -8.03 18.94 -19.54
CA MET A 174 -7.35 17.76 -18.95
C MET A 174 -7.87 16.41 -19.49
N LYS A 175 -7.55 16.09 -20.76
CA LYS A 175 -7.54 14.72 -21.31
C LYS A 175 -6.46 13.87 -20.61
N LYS A 176 -6.67 13.49 -19.34
CA LYS A 176 -5.61 13.00 -18.44
C LYS A 176 -5.23 11.52 -18.60
N ASP A 177 -5.74 10.82 -19.61
CA ASP A 177 -5.42 9.41 -19.87
C ASP A 177 -4.01 9.17 -20.45
N TYR A 178 -3.38 10.22 -20.99
CA TYR A 178 -2.15 10.12 -21.79
C TYR A 178 -0.84 10.31 -21.03
N CYS A 179 -0.88 10.35 -19.69
CA CYS A 179 0.34 10.34 -18.84
C CYS A 179 1.17 9.03 -18.95
N MET A 180 0.77 8.13 -19.85
CA MET A 180 1.48 6.93 -20.27
C MET A 180 2.67 7.23 -21.18
N LEU A 181 2.64 8.29 -22.00
CA LEU A 181 3.61 8.46 -23.08
C LEU A 181 4.96 9.06 -22.63
N TYR A 182 6.01 8.74 -23.37
CA TYR A 182 7.34 9.33 -23.23
C TYR A 182 7.45 10.71 -23.88
N ASP A 183 6.86 10.85 -25.07
CA ASP A 183 6.91 12.03 -25.93
C ASP A 183 5.47 12.50 -26.23
N ALA A 184 5.30 13.82 -26.34
CA ALA A 184 4.03 14.47 -26.69
C ALA A 184 3.84 14.61 -28.20
N ALA A 185 4.90 14.58 -29.02
CA ALA A 185 4.77 14.68 -30.49
C ALA A 185 3.96 13.51 -31.08
N LEU A 186 4.13 12.30 -30.52
CA LEU A 186 3.37 11.10 -30.85
C LEU A 186 1.86 11.21 -30.54
N PHE A 187 1.36 12.28 -29.93
CA PHE A 187 -0.06 12.42 -29.60
C PHE A 187 -0.98 12.48 -30.84
N HIS A 188 -0.47 12.99 -31.97
CA HIS A 188 -1.26 13.13 -33.20
C HIS A 188 -1.46 11.82 -33.98
N THR A 189 -0.71 10.75 -33.67
CA THR A 189 -0.81 9.45 -34.36
C THR A 189 -1.67 8.43 -33.62
N LEU A 190 -2.41 8.84 -32.57
CA LEU A 190 -3.12 7.94 -31.65
C LEU A 190 -4.63 7.88 -31.95
N ASP A 191 -5.05 6.91 -32.77
CA ASP A 191 -6.47 6.64 -32.95
C ASP A 191 -7.01 5.69 -31.87
N GLN A 192 -7.80 6.24 -30.94
CA GLN A 192 -8.49 5.44 -29.92
C GLN A 192 -9.61 4.55 -30.47
N SER A 193 -10.14 4.83 -31.67
CA SER A 193 -11.26 4.09 -32.27
C SER A 193 -10.85 2.70 -32.77
N VAL A 194 -9.58 2.53 -33.14
CA VAL A 194 -8.98 1.30 -33.68
C VAL A 194 -8.64 0.28 -32.57
N ARG A 195 -8.58 0.71 -31.31
CA ARG A 195 -8.11 -0.11 -30.19
C ARG A 195 -9.07 -1.25 -29.84
N SER A 196 -8.59 -2.49 -30.00
CA SER A 196 -9.33 -3.67 -29.56
C SER A 196 -9.41 -3.73 -28.04
N ARG A 197 -10.37 -4.53 -27.55
CA ARG A 197 -10.54 -4.79 -26.12
C ARG A 197 -10.61 -6.28 -25.87
N CYS A 198 -9.83 -6.75 -24.89
CA CYS A 198 -9.86 -8.14 -24.42
C CYS A 198 -10.50 -8.22 -23.03
N PHE A 199 -11.01 -9.40 -22.67
CA PHE A 199 -11.46 -9.69 -21.31
C PHE A 199 -10.74 -10.91 -20.73
N LEU A 200 -10.47 -10.86 -19.42
CA LEU A 200 -9.95 -11.97 -18.62
C LEU A 200 -10.87 -12.18 -17.41
N GLU A 201 -11.48 -13.36 -17.28
CA GLU A 201 -12.33 -13.73 -16.16
C GLU A 201 -11.51 -14.47 -15.10
N ILE A 202 -11.35 -13.87 -13.92
CA ILE A 202 -10.43 -14.32 -12.87
C ILE A 202 -11.19 -15.12 -11.80
N LYS A 203 -10.65 -16.27 -11.40
CA LYS A 203 -11.31 -17.26 -10.53
C LYS A 203 -10.35 -17.84 -9.49
N ASP A 204 -10.82 -17.93 -8.24
CA ASP A 204 -10.21 -18.73 -7.16
C ASP A 204 -10.48 -20.21 -7.47
N GLN A 205 -9.43 -20.99 -7.77
CA GLN A 205 -9.55 -22.38 -8.22
C GLN A 205 -10.02 -23.30 -7.10
N GLU A 206 -9.56 -23.07 -5.87
CA GLU A 206 -9.87 -23.89 -4.70
C GLU A 206 -11.33 -23.73 -4.27
N ASN A 207 -11.80 -22.49 -4.21
CA ASN A 207 -13.14 -22.13 -3.73
C ASN A 207 -14.15 -22.09 -4.88
N LYS A 208 -13.69 -22.35 -6.11
CA LYS A 208 -14.44 -22.30 -7.38
C LYS A 208 -15.14 -20.96 -7.64
N GLN A 209 -14.78 -19.90 -6.91
CA GLN A 209 -15.43 -18.60 -6.91
C GLN A 209 -14.85 -17.69 -8.01
N ILE A 210 -15.72 -17.13 -8.84
CA ILE A 210 -15.34 -16.07 -9.80
C ILE A 210 -15.10 -14.79 -8.99
N LEU A 211 -13.90 -14.22 -9.11
CA LEU A 211 -13.53 -12.95 -8.47
C LEU A 211 -14.01 -11.75 -9.30
N GLY A 212 -14.03 -11.90 -10.63
CA GLY A 212 -14.63 -10.96 -11.56
C GLY A 212 -13.91 -10.90 -12.91
N THR A 213 -14.40 -10.05 -13.81
CA THR A 213 -13.86 -9.89 -15.16
C THR A 213 -13.08 -8.57 -15.30
N ILE A 214 -11.84 -8.68 -15.77
CA ILE A 214 -10.98 -7.55 -16.14
C ILE A 214 -11.18 -7.27 -17.63
N VAL A 215 -11.57 -6.05 -18.00
CA VAL A 215 -11.60 -5.59 -19.40
C VAL A 215 -10.38 -4.72 -19.68
N ILE A 216 -9.61 -5.07 -20.71
CA ILE A 216 -8.34 -4.46 -21.10
C ILE A 216 -8.52 -3.79 -22.47
N GLU A 217 -8.07 -2.55 -22.63
CA GLU A 217 -7.87 -1.88 -23.91
C GLU A 217 -6.42 -2.09 -24.36
N LEU A 218 -6.22 -2.47 -25.62
CA LEU A 218 -4.91 -2.74 -26.23
C LEU A 218 -4.46 -1.58 -27.12
N TYR A 219 -3.19 -1.19 -27.00
CA TYR A 219 -2.60 -0.05 -27.72
C TYR A 219 -2.05 -0.46 -29.09
N ILE A 220 -2.93 -0.99 -29.96
CA ILE A 220 -2.59 -1.43 -31.32
C ILE A 220 -1.98 -0.28 -32.14
N ASP A 221 -2.42 0.95 -31.88
CA ASP A 221 -1.92 2.21 -32.46
C ASP A 221 -0.44 2.52 -32.11
N ILE A 222 0.14 1.86 -31.10
CA ILE A 222 1.51 2.10 -30.63
C ILE A 222 2.38 0.84 -30.72
N VAL A 223 1.84 -0.33 -30.39
CA VAL A 223 2.58 -1.61 -30.32
C VAL A 223 1.74 -2.75 -30.94
N PRO A 224 1.51 -2.73 -32.27
CA PRO A 224 0.61 -3.66 -32.95
C PRO A 224 1.04 -5.12 -32.85
N LYS A 225 2.34 -5.45 -32.94
CA LYS A 225 2.82 -6.84 -32.86
C LYS A 225 2.65 -7.39 -31.44
N THR A 226 2.95 -6.58 -30.44
CA THR A 226 2.77 -6.94 -29.03
C THR A 226 1.30 -7.15 -28.69
N CYS A 227 0.41 -6.29 -29.20
CA CYS A 227 -1.03 -6.43 -29.00
C CYS A 227 -1.60 -7.65 -29.73
N ALA A 228 -1.23 -7.88 -30.99
CA ALA A 228 -1.70 -9.04 -31.77
C ALA A 228 -1.32 -10.37 -31.11
N ASN A 229 -0.11 -10.48 -30.56
CA ASN A 229 0.33 -11.66 -29.80
C ASN A 229 -0.54 -11.92 -28.56
N PHE A 230 -0.83 -10.89 -27.75
CA PHE A 230 -1.71 -11.02 -26.58
C PHE A 230 -3.16 -11.34 -26.99
N GLU A 231 -3.67 -10.68 -28.03
CA GLU A 231 -5.03 -10.85 -28.54
C GLU A 231 -5.27 -12.27 -29.10
N ALA A 232 -4.25 -12.86 -29.73
CA ALA A 232 -4.29 -14.22 -30.24
C ALA A 232 -4.41 -15.28 -29.12
N PHE A 233 -3.64 -15.15 -28.03
CA PHE A 233 -3.79 -16.00 -26.84
C PHE A 233 -5.12 -15.74 -26.09
N CYS A 234 -5.70 -14.54 -26.19
CA CYS A 234 -7.08 -14.30 -25.76
C CYS A 234 -8.12 -15.03 -26.64
N ARG A 235 -7.90 -15.16 -27.95
CA ARG A 235 -8.77 -15.97 -28.84
C ARG A 235 -8.59 -17.49 -28.68
N GLY A 236 -7.38 -17.94 -28.32
CA GLY A 236 -7.04 -19.37 -28.26
C GLY A 236 -6.47 -19.93 -29.56
N THR A 237 -5.71 -19.13 -30.32
CA THR A 237 -5.05 -19.56 -31.56
C THR A 237 -4.08 -20.73 -31.34
N ASN A 238 -3.99 -21.63 -32.31
CA ASN A 238 -3.05 -22.77 -32.32
C ASN A 238 -3.18 -23.69 -31.08
N GLY A 239 -4.37 -23.77 -30.48
CA GLY A 239 -4.63 -24.56 -29.27
C GLY A 239 -4.08 -23.97 -27.96
N LEU A 240 -3.35 -22.86 -28.03
CA LEU A 240 -2.78 -22.16 -26.87
C LEU A 240 -3.63 -20.95 -26.50
N SER A 241 -4.02 -20.85 -25.24
CA SER A 241 -4.86 -19.76 -24.73
C SER A 241 -4.43 -19.33 -23.34
N TYR A 242 -4.78 -18.10 -22.95
CA TYR A 242 -4.76 -17.70 -21.54
C TYR A 242 -5.85 -18.38 -20.71
N LYS A 243 -6.87 -18.98 -21.34
CA LYS A 243 -7.91 -19.75 -20.64
C LYS A 243 -7.30 -20.92 -19.87
N ASN A 244 -7.73 -21.08 -18.63
CA ASN A 244 -7.19 -21.99 -17.61
C ASN A 244 -5.73 -21.76 -17.20
N THR A 245 -5.04 -20.69 -17.65
CA THR A 245 -3.69 -20.38 -17.14
C THR A 245 -3.74 -19.76 -15.74
N PRO A 246 -2.77 -20.07 -14.86
CA PRO A 246 -2.68 -19.46 -13.54
C PRO A 246 -1.91 -18.14 -13.53
N ILE A 247 -2.29 -17.25 -12.61
CA ILE A 247 -1.49 -16.09 -12.21
C ILE A 247 -0.40 -16.59 -11.26
N HIS A 248 0.63 -17.20 -11.85
CA HIS A 248 1.67 -17.94 -11.13
C HIS A 248 2.53 -17.08 -10.17
N ARG A 249 2.48 -15.74 -10.29
CA ARG A 249 3.19 -14.84 -9.36
C ARG A 249 2.41 -13.55 -9.08
N ILE A 250 2.23 -13.19 -7.81
CA ILE A 250 1.55 -11.98 -7.33
C ILE A 250 2.40 -11.34 -6.22
N VAL A 251 2.91 -10.13 -6.45
CA VAL A 251 3.74 -9.37 -5.49
C VAL A 251 2.96 -8.13 -5.02
N PRO A 252 2.45 -8.12 -3.75
CA PRO A 252 1.68 -7.00 -3.22
C PRO A 252 2.44 -5.67 -3.26
N GLY A 253 1.75 -4.58 -3.60
CA GLY A 253 2.28 -3.24 -3.80
C GLY A 253 2.98 -3.01 -5.14
N TYR A 254 3.13 -4.04 -5.99
CA TYR A 254 3.88 -3.98 -7.24
C TYR A 254 3.07 -4.46 -8.45
N TRP A 255 2.94 -5.77 -8.66
CA TRP A 255 2.36 -6.37 -9.88
C TRP A 255 2.05 -7.87 -9.71
N CYS A 256 1.29 -8.45 -10.65
CA CYS A 256 1.19 -9.89 -10.86
C CYS A 256 1.63 -10.32 -12.28
N GLN A 257 2.33 -11.46 -12.39
CA GLN A 257 2.73 -12.11 -13.64
C GLN A 257 1.74 -13.24 -13.98
N GLY A 258 1.29 -13.27 -15.24
CA GLY A 258 0.43 -14.31 -15.81
C GLY A 258 0.90 -14.70 -17.22
N GLY A 259 0.11 -15.54 -17.89
CA GLY A 259 0.31 -15.86 -19.31
C GLY A 259 1.42 -16.86 -19.63
N ASP A 260 1.79 -17.75 -18.70
CA ASP A 260 2.51 -18.97 -19.07
C ASP A 260 1.51 -20.01 -19.61
N VAL A 261 1.39 -20.06 -20.94
CA VAL A 261 0.46 -20.95 -21.67
C VAL A 261 1.01 -22.36 -21.89
N VAL A 262 2.25 -22.65 -21.47
CA VAL A 262 2.98 -23.89 -21.82
C VAL A 262 3.30 -24.75 -20.59
N LYS A 263 3.85 -24.14 -19.53
CA LYS A 263 4.27 -24.84 -18.30
C LYS A 263 3.47 -24.42 -17.06
N PHE A 264 2.60 -23.41 -17.20
CA PHE A 264 1.71 -22.90 -16.15
C PHE A 264 2.42 -22.50 -14.83
N ASN A 265 3.74 -22.26 -14.86
CA ASN A 265 4.55 -22.06 -13.64
C ASN A 265 5.49 -20.83 -13.71
N GLY A 266 5.53 -20.15 -14.86
CA GLY A 266 6.35 -18.96 -15.11
C GLY A 266 7.63 -19.25 -15.90
N LEU A 267 8.05 -20.52 -16.00
CA LEU A 267 9.22 -20.96 -16.76
C LEU A 267 8.90 -21.27 -18.24
N GLY A 268 7.63 -21.33 -18.62
CA GLY A 268 7.19 -21.51 -20.01
C GLY A 268 6.83 -20.20 -20.71
N GLY A 269 5.92 -20.32 -21.68
CA GLY A 269 5.48 -19.26 -22.59
C GLY A 269 6.18 -19.32 -23.95
N THR A 270 5.43 -18.97 -25.00
CA THR A 270 5.84 -18.92 -26.42
C THR A 270 5.14 -17.72 -27.08
N SER A 271 5.32 -17.43 -28.36
CA SER A 271 4.63 -16.34 -29.06
C SER A 271 3.96 -16.83 -30.36
N ILE A 272 3.10 -16.00 -30.95
CA ILE A 272 2.55 -16.30 -32.29
C ILE A 272 3.59 -16.16 -33.43
N TYR A 273 4.81 -15.72 -33.10
CA TYR A 273 5.91 -15.50 -34.05
C TYR A 273 7.04 -16.54 -33.92
N GLY A 274 6.85 -17.59 -33.11
CA GLY A 274 7.89 -18.52 -32.64
C GLY A 274 8.06 -18.43 -31.12
N ASP A 275 9.13 -18.99 -30.56
CA ASP A 275 9.33 -19.02 -29.09
C ASP A 275 9.35 -17.63 -28.43
N SER A 276 9.85 -16.62 -29.15
CA SER A 276 10.05 -15.27 -28.64
C SER A 276 9.98 -14.20 -29.72
N PHE A 277 9.86 -12.93 -29.32
CA PHE A 277 9.96 -11.76 -30.20
C PHE A 277 10.64 -10.56 -29.50
N LYS A 278 11.23 -9.66 -30.29
CA LYS A 278 12.00 -8.50 -29.77
C LYS A 278 11.08 -7.42 -29.16
N ASP A 279 11.64 -6.53 -28.33
CA ASP A 279 10.92 -5.35 -27.85
C ASP A 279 10.51 -4.45 -29.03
N GLU A 280 9.25 -4.01 -29.07
CA GLU A 280 8.68 -3.27 -30.20
C GLU A 280 8.93 -1.75 -30.10
N ASN A 281 8.59 -1.13 -28.97
CA ASN A 281 9.09 0.18 -28.54
C ASN A 281 8.88 0.37 -27.03
N PHE A 282 9.39 1.49 -26.51
CA PHE A 282 9.21 1.92 -25.11
C PHE A 282 8.50 3.27 -25.02
N ASN A 283 7.65 3.61 -25.98
CA ASN A 283 6.97 4.91 -26.02
C ASN A 283 5.98 5.08 -24.86
N LEU A 284 5.60 3.97 -24.20
CA LEU A 284 4.66 3.90 -23.10
C LEU A 284 5.33 3.52 -21.75
N ARG A 285 4.79 4.07 -20.66
CA ARG A 285 5.26 3.99 -19.28
C ARG A 285 4.27 3.25 -18.38
N HIS A 286 4.77 2.68 -17.29
CA HIS A 286 4.00 2.07 -16.21
C HIS A 286 3.43 3.16 -15.29
N ALA A 287 2.62 4.06 -15.84
CA ALA A 287 2.23 5.32 -15.20
C ALA A 287 1.34 5.14 -13.95
N GLY A 288 0.68 3.99 -13.78
CA GLY A 288 -0.24 3.75 -12.68
C GLY A 288 -0.65 2.28 -12.51
N PRO A 289 -1.59 2.00 -11.59
CA PRO A 289 -2.26 0.70 -11.49
C PRO A 289 -3.05 0.38 -12.75
N GLY A 290 -3.22 -0.91 -13.04
CA GLY A 290 -4.01 -1.39 -14.17
C GLY A 290 -3.31 -1.33 -15.53
N VAL A 291 -1.99 -1.13 -15.57
CA VAL A 291 -1.21 -1.15 -16.83
C VAL A 291 -0.72 -2.57 -17.12
N LEU A 292 -0.80 -2.99 -18.38
CA LEU A 292 -0.20 -4.24 -18.87
C LEU A 292 1.13 -4.00 -19.57
N SER A 293 2.12 -4.86 -19.29
CA SER A 293 3.42 -4.87 -19.97
C SER A 293 4.04 -6.26 -20.03
N MET A 294 4.95 -6.50 -20.98
CA MET A 294 5.55 -7.82 -21.19
C MET A 294 6.45 -8.28 -20.02
N TYR A 295 6.38 -9.56 -19.67
CA TYR A 295 7.05 -10.17 -18.51
C TYR A 295 8.25 -11.05 -18.91
N LYS A 296 9.30 -10.40 -19.42
CA LYS A 296 10.59 -11.07 -19.72
C LYS A 296 11.44 -11.34 -18.47
N THR A 297 12.17 -12.44 -18.52
CA THR A 297 13.21 -12.85 -17.56
C THR A 297 14.46 -11.98 -17.76
N ASN A 298 15.33 -11.86 -16.74
CA ASN A 298 16.52 -10.99 -16.83
C ASN A 298 17.51 -11.45 -17.91
N ASP A 299 17.57 -12.75 -18.15
CA ASP A 299 18.58 -13.43 -18.98
C ASP A 299 18.17 -13.52 -20.46
N MET A 300 16.93 -13.15 -20.79
CA MET A 300 16.37 -13.16 -22.14
C MET A 300 15.94 -11.74 -22.53
N LYS A 301 16.48 -11.22 -23.64
CA LYS A 301 16.15 -9.88 -24.17
C LYS A 301 14.80 -9.83 -24.90
N GLU A 302 13.96 -10.85 -24.76
CA GLU A 302 12.87 -11.14 -25.68
C GLU A 302 11.56 -11.44 -24.93
N ASN A 303 10.45 -11.18 -25.61
CA ASN A 303 9.08 -11.26 -25.12
C ASN A 303 8.40 -12.54 -25.64
N ASN A 304 7.41 -13.06 -24.91
CA ASN A 304 6.64 -14.24 -25.31
C ASN A 304 5.16 -14.07 -24.92
N SER A 305 4.47 -15.09 -24.40
CA SER A 305 3.07 -15.00 -23.95
C SER A 305 2.91 -14.33 -22.59
N LYS A 306 3.99 -14.19 -21.80
CA LYS A 306 3.91 -13.76 -20.40
C LYS A 306 3.77 -12.25 -20.24
N PHE A 307 2.85 -11.83 -19.36
CA PHE A 307 2.54 -10.42 -19.09
C PHE A 307 2.54 -10.09 -17.59
N ASN A 308 2.78 -8.82 -17.27
CA ASN A 308 2.54 -8.20 -15.96
C ASN A 308 1.22 -7.43 -16.01
N LEU A 309 0.52 -7.37 -14.87
CA LEU A 309 -0.48 -6.35 -14.55
C LEU A 309 0.00 -5.56 -13.33
N THR A 310 0.05 -4.24 -13.41
CA THR A 310 0.58 -3.38 -12.32
C THR A 310 -0.48 -3.03 -11.26
N PHE A 311 -0.05 -2.95 -10.00
CA PHE A 311 -0.86 -2.42 -8.88
C PHE A 311 -0.46 -0.98 -8.50
N LYS A 312 0.61 -0.45 -9.09
CA LYS A 312 1.17 0.88 -8.79
C LYS A 312 1.92 1.44 -10.01
N THR A 313 2.24 2.73 -9.99
CA THR A 313 3.24 3.35 -10.89
C THR A 313 4.61 2.71 -10.67
N LEU A 314 5.27 2.20 -11.73
CA LEU A 314 6.54 1.45 -11.63
C LEU A 314 7.63 2.00 -12.56
N LYS A 315 8.15 3.18 -12.21
CA LYS A 315 9.22 3.86 -12.97
C LYS A 315 10.48 3.03 -13.21
N THR A 316 10.74 2.00 -12.40
CA THR A 316 11.87 1.08 -12.55
C THR A 316 11.72 0.06 -13.68
N MET A 317 10.52 -0.07 -14.27
CA MET A 317 10.23 -0.93 -15.43
C MET A 317 10.09 -0.15 -16.74
N ASP A 318 10.01 1.19 -16.68
CA ASP A 318 9.98 2.07 -17.85
C ASP A 318 11.28 1.96 -18.65
N GLY A 319 11.21 2.01 -19.98
CA GLY A 319 12.35 1.79 -20.87
C GLY A 319 12.93 0.37 -20.85
N ARG A 320 12.34 -0.57 -20.10
CA ARG A 320 12.83 -1.97 -19.96
C ARG A 320 11.82 -3.03 -20.37
N ARG A 321 10.52 -2.75 -20.30
CA ARG A 321 9.43 -3.67 -20.65
C ARG A 321 8.41 -2.93 -21.52
N VAL A 322 8.02 -3.56 -22.64
CA VAL A 322 7.01 -3.01 -23.56
C VAL A 322 5.66 -2.96 -22.85
N VAL A 323 5.08 -1.76 -22.73
CA VAL A 323 3.73 -1.52 -22.22
C VAL A 323 2.76 -1.54 -23.40
N PHE A 324 1.69 -2.32 -23.31
CA PHE A 324 0.81 -2.61 -24.47
C PHE A 324 -0.69 -2.52 -24.20
N GLY A 325 -1.12 -2.28 -22.95
CA GLY A 325 -2.54 -2.10 -22.65
C GLY A 325 -2.83 -1.55 -21.26
N LYS A 326 -4.11 -1.35 -20.96
CA LYS A 326 -4.63 -0.82 -19.69
C LYS A 326 -6.02 -1.38 -19.37
N VAL A 327 -6.33 -1.56 -18.09
CA VAL A 327 -7.65 -1.98 -17.60
C VAL A 327 -8.65 -0.81 -17.62
N VAL A 328 -9.84 -1.01 -18.18
CA VAL A 328 -10.81 0.07 -18.51
C VAL A 328 -12.23 -0.13 -17.93
N SER A 329 -12.71 -1.37 -17.79
CA SER A 329 -14.04 -1.80 -17.29
C SER A 329 -15.15 -0.72 -17.12
N ASN A 330 -16.09 -0.66 -18.07
CA ASN A 330 -17.37 0.07 -18.04
C ASN A 330 -17.31 1.60 -17.83
N LEU A 331 -17.25 2.31 -18.95
CA LEU A 331 -17.09 3.78 -19.09
C LEU A 331 -18.27 4.65 -18.60
N SER A 332 -19.44 4.10 -18.25
CA SER A 332 -20.68 4.88 -18.08
C SER A 332 -20.74 5.80 -16.84
N VAL A 333 -19.81 5.69 -15.89
CA VAL A 333 -19.84 6.42 -14.60
C VAL A 333 -18.46 7.03 -14.28
N ILE A 334 -17.97 7.84 -15.24
CA ILE A 334 -16.58 8.35 -15.39
C ILE A 334 -15.94 8.87 -14.09
N TYR A 335 -16.67 9.58 -13.22
CA TYR A 335 -16.13 10.16 -11.98
C TYR A 335 -16.36 9.36 -10.68
N LYS A 336 -16.99 8.18 -10.74
CA LYS A 336 -17.16 7.27 -9.57
C LYS A 336 -16.46 5.92 -9.75
N VAL A 337 -16.21 5.50 -11.01
CA VAL A 337 -15.73 4.16 -11.39
C VAL A 337 -14.29 3.86 -10.99
N VAL A 338 -13.40 4.84 -10.90
CA VAL A 338 -11.99 4.64 -10.48
C VAL A 338 -11.87 3.93 -9.12
N LYS A 339 -12.84 4.14 -8.21
CA LYS A 339 -12.89 3.50 -6.88
C LYS A 339 -13.50 2.08 -6.87
N TYR A 340 -14.06 1.63 -8.00
CA TYR A 340 -14.64 0.30 -8.16
C TYR A 340 -13.78 -0.60 -9.07
N ASN A 341 -13.21 -0.07 -10.16
CA ASN A 341 -12.39 -0.88 -11.08
C ASN A 341 -11.10 -1.40 -10.43
N LEU A 342 -10.49 -0.63 -9.52
CA LEU A 342 -9.33 -1.11 -8.77
C LEU A 342 -9.65 -2.28 -7.81
N LYS A 343 -10.91 -2.51 -7.45
CA LYS A 343 -11.27 -3.53 -6.45
C LYS A 343 -10.82 -4.93 -6.85
N LEU A 344 -10.91 -5.30 -8.13
CA LEU A 344 -10.50 -6.63 -8.59
C LEU A 344 -8.97 -6.77 -8.63
N CYS A 345 -8.24 -5.71 -9.01
CA CYS A 345 -6.78 -5.70 -8.94
C CYS A 345 -6.29 -5.80 -7.48
N VAL A 346 -6.92 -5.06 -6.56
CA VAL A 346 -6.63 -5.11 -5.11
C VAL A 346 -7.05 -6.46 -4.51
N ALA A 347 -8.17 -7.05 -4.94
CA ALA A 347 -8.56 -8.38 -4.50
C ALA A 347 -7.51 -9.43 -4.93
N ILE A 348 -7.00 -9.37 -6.16
CA ILE A 348 -5.89 -10.25 -6.61
C ILE A 348 -4.62 -9.97 -5.78
N GLU A 349 -4.34 -8.72 -5.45
CA GLU A 349 -3.22 -8.30 -4.60
C GLU A 349 -3.25 -8.96 -3.20
N GLU A 350 -4.44 -9.12 -2.59
CA GLU A 350 -4.62 -9.76 -1.28
C GLU A 350 -4.22 -11.25 -1.25
N TYR A 351 -4.22 -11.95 -2.40
CA TYR A 351 -3.71 -13.32 -2.51
C TYR A 351 -2.18 -13.39 -2.76
N GLY A 352 -1.49 -12.26 -2.85
CA GLY A 352 -0.04 -12.20 -3.09
C GLY A 352 0.82 -12.42 -1.84
N THR A 353 2.09 -12.73 -2.05
CA THR A 353 3.09 -12.85 -0.96
C THR A 353 4.37 -12.08 -1.30
N LYS A 354 5.23 -11.87 -0.31
CA LYS A 354 6.52 -11.16 -0.50
C LYS A 354 7.52 -11.90 -1.40
N SER A 355 7.46 -13.24 -1.49
CA SER A 355 8.24 -14.01 -2.48
C SER A 355 7.61 -13.92 -3.88
N GLY A 356 6.31 -13.70 -3.93
CA GLY A 356 5.49 -13.64 -5.13
C GLY A 356 4.66 -14.90 -5.37
N LYS A 357 4.86 -16.01 -4.66
CA LYS A 357 4.00 -17.19 -4.83
C LYS A 357 2.59 -16.86 -4.30
N PRO A 358 1.49 -17.10 -5.04
CA PRO A 358 0.14 -16.89 -4.54
C PRO A 358 -0.17 -17.72 -3.28
N ILE A 359 -1.04 -17.19 -2.42
CA ILE A 359 -1.56 -17.89 -1.22
C ILE A 359 -2.54 -19.00 -1.63
N LYS A 360 -3.35 -18.75 -2.65
CA LYS A 360 -4.25 -19.71 -3.29
C LYS A 360 -4.03 -19.72 -4.80
N SER A 361 -4.40 -20.81 -5.47
CA SER A 361 -4.35 -20.85 -6.93
C SER A 361 -5.43 -19.96 -7.57
N ILE A 362 -5.00 -18.92 -8.28
CA ILE A 362 -5.85 -18.05 -9.09
C ILE A 362 -5.62 -18.36 -10.56
N ILE A 363 -6.72 -18.60 -11.29
CA ILE A 363 -6.72 -18.94 -12.72
C ILE A 363 -7.57 -17.96 -13.54
N ILE A 364 -7.21 -17.80 -14.81
CA ILE A 364 -8.02 -17.14 -15.83
C ILE A 364 -9.03 -18.18 -16.34
N SER A 365 -10.21 -18.23 -15.73
CA SER A 365 -11.26 -19.20 -16.06
C SER A 365 -11.82 -19.06 -17.49
N ASN A 366 -11.78 -17.85 -18.03
CA ASN A 366 -12.26 -17.55 -19.38
C ASN A 366 -11.52 -16.32 -19.93
N CYS A 367 -11.36 -16.24 -21.25
CA CYS A 367 -10.83 -15.05 -21.90
C CYS A 367 -11.39 -14.93 -23.32
N GLY A 368 -11.23 -13.76 -23.92
CA GLY A 368 -11.67 -13.49 -25.28
C GLY A 368 -11.45 -12.05 -25.71
N VAL A 369 -11.77 -11.78 -26.97
CA VAL A 369 -11.75 -10.44 -27.56
C VAL A 369 -13.18 -9.94 -27.67
N LEU A 370 -13.44 -8.73 -27.19
CA LEU A 370 -14.72 -8.06 -27.31
C LEU A 370 -14.84 -7.49 -28.72
N SER A 371 -15.78 -7.99 -29.51
CA SER A 371 -16.09 -7.44 -30.82
C SER A 371 -16.79 -6.08 -30.69
N SER A 372 -16.36 -5.12 -31.50
CA SER A 372 -16.95 -3.79 -31.63
C SER A 372 -18.28 -3.85 -32.41
N LYS A 373 -19.31 -4.45 -31.80
CA LYS A 373 -20.66 -4.48 -32.39
C LYS A 373 -21.26 -3.07 -32.42
N SER A 374 -21.16 -2.48 -33.61
CA SER A 374 -22.02 -1.48 -34.27
C SER A 374 -23.11 -0.80 -33.42
N ASN A 375 -23.10 0.54 -33.48
CA ASN A 375 -24.17 1.49 -33.16
C ASN A 375 -25.55 0.86 -32.82
N ILE A 376 -25.88 0.81 -31.53
CA ILE A 376 -27.27 0.67 -31.08
C ILE A 376 -27.79 2.09 -30.77
N HIS A 377 -28.17 2.79 -31.84
CA HIS A 377 -29.08 3.93 -31.77
C HIS A 377 -30.49 3.42 -32.12
N LYS A 378 -31.31 3.20 -31.09
CA LYS A 378 -32.78 3.29 -31.10
C LYS A 378 -33.27 3.29 -29.65
#